data_AF-A0A3D2I3Q7-F1
#
_entry.id   AF-A0A3D2I3Q7-F1
#
_cell.length_a   1.000
_cell.length_b   1.000
_cell.length_c   1.000
_cell.angle_alpha   90.00
_cell.angle_beta   90.00
_cell.angle_gamma   90.00
#
_symmetry.space_group_name_H-M   'P 1'
#
loop_
_entity.id
_entity.type
_entity.pdbx_description
1 polymer ?
#
loop_
_entity_poly.entity_id
_entity_poly.type
_entity_poly.pdbx_seq_one_letter_code
_entity_poly.pdbx_strand_id
1 'polypeptide(L)'
;MWLVNLWKIGSMTMIYYKRKIYYKEGKKMEYAAEAISDETSEITPNDLAGDYACIAEIIGIENTILLHKHYRGQQITLPQRLYSVQYVVKEVERQLGTHSLSDLAKKYGYTERRLRQLIKEDSKL
;
A
#
# COMPACT_ATOMS: atom_id res chain seq x y z
N MET A 1 -5.30 36.25 -9.36
CA MET A 1 -6.56 36.22 -10.14
C MET A 1 -6.26 35.67 -11.52
N TRP A 2 -6.49 34.36 -11.75
CA TRP A 2 -6.57 33.74 -13.07
C TRP A 2 -7.58 32.58 -13.01
N LEU A 3 -8.79 32.90 -13.45
CA LEU A 3 -9.89 32.11 -14.03
C LEU A 3 -10.09 30.64 -13.59
N VAL A 4 -11.09 30.43 -12.73
CA VAL A 4 -11.78 29.15 -12.55
C VAL A 4 -12.88 29.06 -13.62
N ASN A 5 -12.70 28.24 -14.64
CA ASN A 5 -13.80 27.84 -15.51
C ASN A 5 -14.49 26.61 -14.91
N LEU A 6 -15.67 26.84 -14.33
CA LEU A 6 -16.55 25.80 -13.81
C LEU A 6 -17.53 25.40 -14.93
N TRP A 7 -17.39 24.19 -15.47
CA TRP A 7 -18.38 23.63 -16.40
C TRP A 7 -19.23 22.58 -15.67
N LYS A 8 -20.53 22.82 -15.54
CA LYS A 8 -21.49 21.88 -14.96
C LYS A 8 -22.18 21.11 -16.08
N ILE A 9 -21.92 19.80 -16.16
CA ILE A 9 -22.80 18.86 -16.86
C ILE A 9 -23.27 17.84 -15.82
N GLY A 10 -24.56 17.87 -15.50
CA GLY A 10 -25.16 16.91 -14.56
C GLY A 10 -24.53 16.92 -13.17
N SER A 11 -24.93 15.96 -12.33
CA SER A 11 -24.56 15.85 -10.90
C SER A 11 -23.07 15.57 -10.61
N MET A 12 -22.15 15.97 -11.49
CA MET A 12 -20.72 15.68 -11.42
C MET A 12 -19.91 16.98 -11.52
N THR A 13 -19.60 17.60 -10.38
CA THR A 13 -18.63 18.70 -10.29
C THR A 13 -17.21 18.16 -10.37
N MET A 14 -16.46 18.56 -11.41
CA MET A 14 -15.06 18.19 -11.63
C MET A 14 -14.14 19.35 -11.23
N ILE A 15 -13.23 19.13 -10.29
CA ILE A 15 -12.27 20.15 -9.80
C ILE A 15 -10.86 19.75 -10.27
N TYR A 16 -10.29 20.51 -11.20
CA TYR A 16 -8.95 20.28 -11.75
C TYR A 16 -7.89 21.09 -10.98
N TYR A 17 -7.09 20.45 -10.13
CA TYR A 17 -5.75 20.93 -9.75
C TYR A 17 -4.78 19.74 -9.64
N LYS A 18 -3.60 19.90 -10.27
CA LYS A 18 -2.57 18.89 -10.59
C LYS A 18 -2.40 17.74 -9.56
N ARG A 19 -2.90 16.56 -9.95
CA ARG A 19 -2.40 15.17 -9.73
C ARG A 19 -2.49 14.55 -8.31
N LYS A 20 -3.70 14.15 -7.90
CA LYS A 20 -4.00 12.99 -7.04
C LYS A 20 -5.16 12.17 -7.66
N ILE A 21 -5.05 10.86 -7.57
CA ILE A 21 -5.95 9.82 -8.12
C ILE A 21 -7.38 9.94 -7.55
N TYR A 22 -8.39 9.99 -8.41
CA TYR A 22 -9.83 10.00 -8.06
C TYR A 22 -10.50 8.68 -8.49
N TYR A 23 -11.53 8.26 -7.74
CA TYR A 23 -12.40 7.13 -8.08
C TYR A 23 -13.75 7.65 -8.56
N LYS A 24 -14.25 7.16 -9.70
CA LYS A 24 -15.64 7.33 -10.14
C LYS A 24 -16.16 5.94 -10.53
N GLU A 25 -17.31 5.55 -9.98
CA GLU A 25 -17.99 4.29 -10.29
C GLU A 25 -17.14 3.02 -10.07
N GLY A 26 -16.28 3.02 -9.05
CA GLY A 26 -15.57 1.81 -8.59
C GLY A 26 -14.42 1.32 -9.47
N LYS A 27 -14.05 2.03 -10.56
CA LYS A 27 -12.85 1.72 -11.36
C LYS A 27 -11.69 2.66 -11.01
N LYS A 28 -10.50 2.09 -10.81
CA LYS A 28 -9.24 2.79 -10.54
C LYS A 28 -8.65 3.26 -11.88
N MET A 29 -8.36 4.54 -12.03
CA MET A 29 -7.86 5.11 -13.29
C MET A 29 -6.33 5.30 -13.26
N GLU A 30 -5.65 4.80 -14.29
CA GLU A 30 -4.21 4.45 -14.41
C GLU A 30 -3.26 5.64 -14.71
N TYR A 31 -3.79 6.86 -14.85
CA TYR A 31 -3.10 8.04 -15.39
C TYR A 31 -1.91 8.62 -14.58
N ALA A 32 -1.62 8.07 -13.40
CA ALA A 32 -0.45 8.49 -12.62
C ALA A 32 0.83 7.74 -12.99
N ALA A 33 0.72 6.51 -13.50
CA ALA A 33 1.86 5.68 -13.88
C ALA A 33 2.54 6.20 -15.17
N GLU A 34 1.74 6.64 -16.14
CA GLU A 34 2.21 6.92 -17.51
C GLU A 34 3.01 8.21 -17.70
N ALA A 35 3.10 9.08 -16.69
CA ALA A 35 4.01 10.24 -16.75
C ALA A 35 5.06 10.22 -15.63
N ILE A 36 5.31 9.03 -15.06
CA ILE A 36 6.50 8.74 -14.26
C ILE A 36 7.49 7.98 -15.15
N SER A 37 7.01 7.13 -16.06
CA SER A 37 7.82 6.27 -16.95
C SER A 37 8.83 7.00 -17.84
N ASP A 38 8.52 8.20 -18.35
CA ASP A 38 9.43 8.91 -19.29
C ASP A 38 10.66 9.52 -18.60
N GLU A 39 10.60 9.87 -17.32
CA GLU A 39 11.72 10.47 -16.57
C GLU A 39 12.52 9.43 -15.74
N THR A 40 11.95 8.24 -15.50
CA THR A 40 12.57 7.20 -14.66
C THR A 40 13.36 6.15 -15.42
N SER A 41 13.33 6.19 -16.75
CA SER A 41 13.99 5.22 -17.63
C SER A 41 15.53 5.29 -17.60
N GLU A 42 16.08 6.43 -17.17
CA GLU A 42 17.54 6.66 -17.12
C GLU A 42 18.13 6.62 -15.70
N ILE A 43 17.30 6.64 -14.66
CA ILE A 43 17.77 6.66 -13.27
C ILE A 43 18.15 5.24 -12.87
N THR A 44 19.25 5.09 -12.13
CA THR A 44 19.64 3.82 -11.49
C THR A 44 19.49 3.93 -9.97
N PRO A 45 19.38 2.81 -9.23
CA PRO A 45 19.28 2.86 -7.77
C PRO A 45 20.45 3.60 -7.10
N ASN A 46 21.65 3.56 -7.69
CA ASN A 46 22.84 4.25 -7.18
C ASN A 46 22.75 5.78 -7.27
N ASP A 47 21.86 6.31 -8.11
CA ASP A 47 21.63 7.75 -8.23
C ASP A 47 20.71 8.26 -7.10
N LEU A 48 20.11 7.36 -6.31
CA LEU A 48 19.20 7.69 -5.22
C LEU A 48 19.93 7.83 -3.89
N ALA A 49 19.53 8.81 -3.08
CA ALA A 49 20.20 9.12 -1.83
C ALA A 49 19.90 8.11 -0.72
N GLY A 50 20.96 7.63 -0.04
CA GLY A 50 20.85 6.85 1.19
C GLY A 50 19.99 5.60 1.05
N ASP A 51 19.05 5.39 1.97
CA ASP A 51 18.20 4.20 2.01
C ASP A 51 17.31 4.05 0.77
N TYR A 52 17.10 5.10 -0.02
CA TYR A 52 16.29 5.04 -1.25
C TYR A 52 16.93 4.15 -2.33
N ALA A 53 18.25 3.99 -2.35
CA ALA A 53 18.90 3.03 -3.25
C ALA A 53 18.47 1.59 -2.94
N CYS A 54 18.58 1.18 -1.67
CA CYS A 54 18.15 -0.14 -1.22
C CYS A 54 16.64 -0.36 -1.41
N ILE A 55 15.82 0.68 -1.16
CA ILE A 55 14.37 0.59 -1.40
C ILE A 55 14.12 0.38 -2.90
N ALA A 56 14.79 1.12 -3.78
CA ALA A 56 14.61 0.97 -5.23
C ALA A 56 15.07 -0.39 -5.77
N GLU A 57 16.09 -1.01 -5.18
CA GLU A 57 16.48 -2.39 -5.51
C GLU A 57 15.38 -3.40 -5.14
N ILE A 58 14.67 -3.18 -4.03
CA ILE A 58 13.63 -4.10 -3.54
C ILE A 58 12.30 -3.92 -4.28
N ILE A 59 11.81 -2.68 -4.41
CA ILE A 59 10.46 -2.38 -4.92
C ILE A 59 10.44 -1.69 -6.29
N GLY A 60 11.61 -1.32 -6.84
CA GLY A 60 11.73 -0.58 -8.10
C GLY A 60 11.77 0.95 -7.92
N ILE A 61 12.34 1.63 -8.91
CA ILE A 61 12.54 3.10 -8.92
C ILE A 61 11.21 3.84 -8.90
N GLU A 62 10.25 3.43 -9.73
CA GLU A 62 8.92 4.07 -9.82
C GLU A 62 8.20 4.07 -8.47
N ASN A 63 8.19 2.93 -7.78
CA ASN A 63 7.56 2.78 -6.47
C ASN A 63 8.31 3.56 -5.39
N THR A 64 9.63 3.67 -5.50
CA THR A 64 10.46 4.44 -4.58
C THR A 64 10.19 5.94 -4.70
N ILE A 65 10.05 6.45 -5.93
CA ILE A 65 9.66 7.85 -6.18
C ILE A 65 8.26 8.13 -5.64
N LEU A 66 7.32 7.20 -5.84
CA LEU A 66 5.98 7.33 -5.27
C LEU A 66 6.02 7.36 -3.73
N LEU A 67 6.81 6.47 -3.10
CA LEU A 67 7.01 6.44 -1.66
C LEU A 67 7.60 7.76 -1.16
N HIS A 68 8.66 8.26 -1.79
CA HIS A 68 9.26 9.55 -1.44
C HIS A 68 8.25 10.69 -1.57
N LYS A 69 7.49 10.75 -2.68
CA LYS A 69 6.48 11.79 -2.90
C LYS A 69 5.44 11.87 -1.79
N HIS A 70 5.02 10.74 -1.23
CA HIS A 70 3.98 10.69 -0.20
C HIS A 70 4.52 10.85 1.22
N TYR A 71 5.75 10.43 1.49
CA TYR A 71 6.28 10.29 2.84
C TYR A 71 7.52 11.14 3.15
N ARG A 72 8.05 11.90 2.18
CA ARG A 72 9.19 12.80 2.43
C ARG A 72 8.94 13.76 3.59
N GLY A 73 9.95 13.92 4.44
CA GLY A 73 9.89 14.76 5.64
C GLY A 73 9.23 14.10 6.86
N GLN A 74 8.71 12.88 6.74
CA GLN A 74 8.17 12.11 7.87
C GLN A 74 9.19 11.05 8.30
N GLN A 75 9.28 10.81 9.62
CA GLN A 75 9.97 9.64 10.16
C GLN A 75 8.95 8.49 10.28
N ILE A 76 9.17 7.40 9.55
CA ILE A 76 8.29 6.23 9.56
C ILE A 76 9.03 5.07 10.18
N THR A 77 8.50 4.53 11.28
CA THR A 77 8.99 3.28 11.85
C THR A 77 8.09 2.15 11.39
N LEU A 78 8.64 1.19 10.66
CA LEU A 78 7.88 0.03 10.19
C LEU A 78 7.71 -0.97 11.34
N PRO A 79 6.48 -1.38 11.68
CA PRO A 79 6.25 -2.43 12.67
C PRO A 79 6.76 -3.77 12.15
N GLN A 80 7.20 -4.64 13.06
CA GLN A 80 7.65 -6.00 12.71
C GLN A 80 6.53 -6.85 12.07
N ARG A 81 5.26 -6.52 12.38
CA ARG A 81 4.10 -7.23 11.85
C ARG A 81 3.51 -6.49 10.67
N LEU A 82 3.44 -7.18 9.54
CA LEU A 82 2.87 -6.64 8.30
C LEU A 82 1.34 -6.67 8.29
N TYR A 83 0.73 -7.76 8.77
CA TYR A 83 -0.71 -7.99 8.67
C TYR A 83 -1.47 -7.60 9.93
N SER A 84 -2.70 -7.11 9.75
CA SER A 84 -3.61 -6.87 10.87
C SER A 84 -4.05 -8.19 11.52
N VAL A 85 -4.38 -8.12 12.81
CA VAL A 85 -4.86 -9.30 13.56
C VAL A 85 -6.10 -9.91 12.90
N GLN A 86 -7.05 -9.07 12.49
CA GLN A 86 -8.30 -9.49 11.83
C GLN A 86 -8.02 -10.24 10.52
N TYR A 87 -7.09 -9.74 9.71
CA TYR A 87 -6.71 -10.42 8.47
C TYR A 87 -6.09 -11.79 8.76
N VAL A 88 -5.19 -11.87 9.75
CA VAL A 88 -4.53 -13.11 10.12
C VAL A 88 -5.54 -14.15 10.63
N VAL A 89 -6.47 -13.77 11.51
CA VAL A 89 -7.49 -14.72 12.01
C VAL A 89 -8.33 -15.28 10.87
N LYS A 90 -8.88 -14.41 10.01
CA LYS A 90 -9.68 -14.82 8.86
C LYS A 90 -8.92 -15.74 7.90
N GLU A 91 -7.66 -15.44 7.63
CA GLU A 91 -6.86 -16.25 6.71
C GLU A 91 -6.46 -17.60 7.33
N VAL A 92 -6.26 -17.64 8.65
CA VAL A 92 -5.99 -18.89 9.37
C VAL A 92 -7.23 -19.79 9.38
N GLU A 93 -8.42 -19.26 9.61
CA GLU A 93 -9.68 -20.00 9.51
C GLU A 93 -9.92 -20.58 8.12
N ARG A 94 -9.56 -19.82 7.07
CA ARG A 94 -9.67 -20.29 5.69
C ARG A 94 -8.72 -21.43 5.35
N GLN A 95 -7.51 -21.43 5.94
CA GLN A 95 -6.45 -22.39 5.64
C GLN A 95 -6.39 -23.55 6.65
N LEU A 96 -7.22 -23.51 7.69
CA LEU A 96 -7.40 -24.57 8.69
C LEU A 96 -7.91 -25.84 7.99
N GLY A 97 -7.03 -26.83 7.82
CA GLY A 97 -7.29 -28.08 7.11
C GLY A 97 -6.27 -28.39 6.02
N THR A 98 -5.69 -27.36 5.40
CA THR A 98 -4.59 -27.52 4.42
C THR A 98 -3.22 -27.35 5.07
N HIS A 99 -3.12 -26.45 6.04
CA HIS A 99 -1.87 -26.18 6.77
C HIS A 99 -2.02 -26.42 8.27
N SER A 100 -0.90 -26.80 8.91
CA SER A 100 -0.86 -26.90 10.35
C SER A 100 -0.89 -25.51 11.00
N LEU A 101 -1.45 -25.41 12.20
CA LEU A 101 -1.50 -24.14 12.91
C LEU A 101 -0.09 -23.60 13.26
N SER A 102 0.88 -24.50 13.45
CA SER A 102 2.28 -24.14 13.71
C SER A 102 2.91 -23.44 12.51
N ASP A 103 2.65 -23.93 11.29
CA ASP A 103 3.18 -23.32 10.06
C ASP A 103 2.57 -21.94 9.81
N LEU A 104 1.26 -21.80 10.05
CA LEU A 104 0.56 -20.52 9.95
C LEU A 104 1.07 -19.52 11.01
N ALA A 105 1.32 -19.98 12.24
CA ALA A 105 1.88 -19.15 13.28
C ALA A 105 3.26 -18.61 12.90
N LYS A 106 4.15 -19.47 12.37
CA LYS A 106 5.46 -19.05 11.85
C LYS A 106 5.35 -18.06 10.70
N LYS A 107 4.47 -18.33 9.72
CA LYS A 107 4.22 -17.47 8.56
C LYS A 107 3.80 -16.05 8.95
N TYR A 108 2.95 -15.92 9.97
CA TYR A 108 2.44 -14.62 10.42
C TYR A 108 3.22 -14.02 11.60
N GLY A 109 4.31 -14.65 12.04
CA GLY A 109 5.14 -14.14 13.13
C GLY A 109 4.49 -14.21 14.52
N TYR A 110 3.65 -15.22 14.76
CA TYR A 110 3.02 -15.49 16.04
C TYR A 110 3.55 -16.77 16.69
N THR A 111 3.44 -16.85 18.00
CA THR A 111 3.46 -18.16 18.68
C THR A 111 2.13 -18.86 18.46
N GLU A 112 2.15 -20.18 18.35
CA GLU A 112 0.92 -20.96 18.18
C GLU A 112 -0.09 -20.68 19.31
N ARG A 113 0.40 -20.54 20.55
CA ARG A 113 -0.42 -20.15 21.71
C ARG A 113 -1.15 -18.82 21.47
N ARG A 114 -0.46 -17.78 21.02
CA ARG A 114 -1.09 -16.47 20.77
C ARG A 114 -2.08 -16.56 19.62
N LEU A 115 -1.75 -17.32 18.57
CA LEU A 115 -2.65 -17.48 17.43
C LEU A 115 -3.96 -18.18 17.83
N ARG A 116 -3.90 -19.25 18.64
CA ARG A 116 -5.09 -19.90 19.23
C ARG A 116 -5.94 -18.92 20.05
N GLN A 117 -5.29 -18.05 20.82
CA GLN A 117 -5.98 -17.06 21.63
C GLN A 117 -6.70 -16.03 20.76
N LEU A 118 -6.06 -15.56 19.68
CA LEU A 118 -6.64 -14.61 18.73
C LEU A 118 -7.89 -15.17 18.04
N ILE A 119 -7.84 -16.43 17.59
CA ILE A 119 -8.98 -17.10 16.96
C ILE A 119 -10.16 -17.21 17.95
N LYS A 120 -9.88 -17.53 19.21
CA LYS A 120 -10.91 -17.62 20.26
C LYS A 120 -11.47 -16.26 20.69
N GLU A 121 -10.67 -15.21 20.62
CA GLU A 121 -11.12 -13.83 20.88
C GLU A 121 -12.08 -13.36 19.78
N ASP A 122 -11.77 -13.68 18.51
CA ASP A 122 -12.61 -13.33 17.36
C ASP A 122 -13.94 -14.09 17.35
N SER A 123 -13.92 -15.39 17.67
CA SER A 123 -15.13 -16.23 17.74
C SER A 123 -16.12 -15.86 18.86
N LYS A 124 -15.77 -14.91 19.72
CA LYS A 124 -16.61 -14.43 20.84
C LYS A 124 -17.27 -13.08 20.56
N LEU A 125 -16.89 -12.43 19.46
CA LEU A 125 -17.51 -11.23 18.94
C LEU A 125 -18.69 -11.60 18.02
#